data_AF-A0A928DE93-F1
#
_entry.id   AF-A0A928DE93-F1
#
_cell.length_a   1.000
_cell.length_b   1.000
_cell.length_c   1.000
_cell.angle_alpha   90.00
_cell.angle_beta   90.00
_cell.angle_gamma   90.00
#
_symmetry.space_group_name_H-M   'P 1'
#
loop_
_entity.id
_entity.type
_entity.pdbx_description
1 polymer ?
#
loop_
_entity_poly.entity_id
_entity_poly.type
_entity_poly.pdbx_seq_one_letter_code
_entity_poly.pdbx_strand_id
1 'polypeptide(L)'
;MDSKLMITVLLTAGAFLCSAGEVFKLDRVENWQERSPLTQHSQGILRGRGRLVVLSSEFYPYDSKKTYKFKGLYRQLIGSDSNIFRVGIVQYDKNKQEIEFASGRIVPKTDTVLIKAAAATDTAIYVKDASGWKRNALAAYAGTAKELSYKNTITLKVRSIEKSGDGWKVSFIGPINVDLPAGTALRQYGSGGRFRFFGNGTGIQVLGDLTCTHWHPRAKYFRPVVLSGTNGIKPGEETPVFEMRHPRIEVSE
;
A
#
# COMPACT_ATOMS: atom_id res chain seq x y z
N MET A 1 -41.56 27.54 -58.53
CA MET A 1 -41.84 28.68 -57.65
C MET A 1 -43.13 28.35 -56.91
N ASP A 2 -43.04 27.96 -55.65
CA ASP A 2 -43.70 28.67 -54.55
C ASP A 2 -43.42 27.97 -53.22
N SER A 3 -42.95 28.78 -52.29
CA SER A 3 -42.24 28.41 -51.08
C SER A 3 -43.23 28.23 -49.93
N LYS A 4 -43.18 27.09 -49.23
CA LYS A 4 -43.71 26.99 -47.85
C LYS A 4 -42.56 26.78 -46.89
N LEU A 5 -42.21 27.89 -46.26
CA LEU A 5 -41.32 28.01 -45.10
C LEU A 5 -41.92 27.21 -43.94
N MET A 6 -41.26 26.14 -43.50
CA MET A 6 -41.52 25.54 -42.18
C MET A 6 -40.37 25.90 -41.24
N ILE A 7 -40.73 26.62 -40.19
CA ILE A 7 -39.86 27.05 -39.10
C ILE A 7 -39.52 25.81 -38.27
N THR A 8 -38.25 25.40 -38.32
CA THR A 8 -37.69 24.42 -37.38
C THR A 8 -37.45 25.13 -36.05
N VAL A 9 -38.26 24.80 -35.04
CA VAL A 9 -37.99 25.16 -33.64
C VAL A 9 -36.78 24.35 -33.17
N LEU A 10 -35.63 25.01 -32.99
CA LEU A 10 -34.51 24.44 -32.22
C LEU A 10 -34.91 24.38 -30.75
N LEU A 11 -35.27 23.18 -30.27
CA LEU A 11 -35.21 22.86 -28.84
C LEU A 11 -33.74 22.67 -28.46
N THR A 12 -33.12 23.72 -27.94
CA THR A 12 -31.85 23.61 -27.21
C THR A 12 -32.10 22.92 -25.88
N ALA A 13 -32.17 21.59 -25.91
CA ALA A 13 -31.96 20.78 -24.71
C ALA A 13 -30.50 20.97 -24.29
N GLY A 14 -30.27 21.88 -23.34
CA GLY A 14 -29.02 21.99 -22.62
C GLY A 14 -28.79 20.70 -21.86
N ALA A 15 -28.12 19.75 -22.50
CA ALA A 15 -27.51 18.63 -21.81
C ALA A 15 -26.44 19.21 -20.90
N PHE A 16 -26.77 19.38 -19.61
CA PHE A 16 -25.77 19.31 -18.56
C PHE A 16 -25.08 17.96 -18.73
N LEU A 17 -23.98 17.95 -19.47
CA LEU A 17 -22.98 16.91 -19.40
C LEU A 17 -22.41 16.98 -17.97
N CYS A 18 -23.10 16.34 -17.03
CA CYS A 18 -22.40 15.78 -15.88
C CYS A 18 -21.30 14.92 -16.50
N SER A 19 -20.06 15.41 -16.45
CA SER A 19 -18.87 14.61 -16.70
C SER A 19 -19.04 13.35 -15.85
N ALA A 20 -19.45 12.24 -16.47
CA ALA A 20 -19.53 10.97 -15.80
C ALA A 20 -18.08 10.60 -15.50
N GLY A 21 -17.67 10.78 -14.25
CA GLY A 21 -16.33 10.45 -13.79
C GLY A 21 -15.95 9.04 -14.24
N GLU A 22 -14.68 8.84 -14.56
CA GLU A 22 -14.14 7.55 -14.97
C GLU A 22 -14.40 6.50 -13.86
N VAL A 23 -14.90 5.32 -14.25
CA VAL A 23 -15.21 4.23 -13.30
C VAL A 23 -14.42 2.97 -13.66
N PHE A 24 -13.59 2.52 -12.73
CA PHE A 24 -12.90 1.23 -12.84
C PHE A 24 -13.73 0.13 -12.17
N LYS A 25 -14.28 -0.79 -12.97
CA LYS A 25 -15.04 -1.94 -12.45
C LYS A 25 -14.08 -3.03 -11.95
N LEU A 26 -14.39 -3.57 -10.77
CA LEU A 26 -13.63 -4.65 -10.12
C LEU A 26 -14.55 -5.82 -9.73
N ASP A 27 -15.77 -5.88 -10.28
CA ASP A 27 -16.87 -6.73 -9.84
C ASP A 27 -16.88 -8.14 -10.45
N ARG A 28 -15.88 -8.46 -11.26
CA ARG A 28 -15.66 -9.78 -11.85
C ARG A 28 -14.34 -10.39 -11.40
N VAL A 29 -14.27 -11.72 -11.29
CA VAL A 29 -13.03 -12.44 -10.92
C VAL A 29 -11.89 -12.10 -11.88
N GLU A 30 -12.19 -11.91 -13.17
CA GLU A 30 -11.21 -11.53 -14.20
C GLU A 30 -10.60 -10.12 -13.99
N ASN A 31 -11.23 -9.26 -13.19
CA ASN A 31 -10.66 -7.96 -12.80
C ASN A 31 -9.57 -8.08 -11.74
N TRP A 32 -9.31 -9.29 -11.25
CA TRP A 32 -8.29 -9.60 -10.26
C TRP A 32 -7.21 -10.49 -10.86
N GLN A 33 -6.04 -10.49 -10.23
CA GLN A 33 -4.85 -11.19 -10.72
C GLN A 33 -5.12 -12.65 -11.10
N GLU A 34 -4.37 -13.16 -12.07
CA GLU A 34 -4.46 -14.56 -12.48
C GLU A 34 -4.29 -15.50 -11.26
N ARG A 35 -5.10 -16.55 -11.19
CA ARG A 35 -5.17 -17.48 -10.04
C ARG A 35 -5.61 -16.81 -8.73
N SER A 36 -6.39 -15.74 -8.81
CA SER A 36 -7.07 -15.17 -7.66
C SER A 36 -7.87 -16.24 -6.90
N PRO A 37 -7.80 -16.29 -5.56
CA PRO A 37 -8.64 -17.15 -4.72
C PRO A 37 -10.09 -16.65 -4.62
N LEU A 38 -10.46 -15.61 -5.38
CA LEU A 38 -11.83 -15.12 -5.48
C LEU A 38 -12.65 -16.02 -6.40
N THR A 39 -13.89 -16.25 -6.01
CA THR A 39 -14.89 -17.00 -6.78
C THR A 39 -16.05 -16.08 -7.13
N GLN A 40 -16.61 -16.25 -8.33
CA GLN A 40 -17.79 -15.52 -8.77
C GLN A 40 -19.05 -16.22 -8.27
N HIS A 41 -19.91 -15.47 -7.59
CA HIS A 41 -21.23 -15.90 -7.16
C HIS A 41 -22.33 -15.08 -7.84
N SER A 42 -23.57 -15.52 -7.69
CA SER A 42 -24.77 -14.83 -8.18
C SER A 42 -24.83 -13.37 -7.74
N GLN A 43 -25.54 -12.53 -8.50
CA GLN A 43 -25.73 -11.10 -8.21
C GLN A 43 -24.45 -10.24 -8.19
N GLY A 44 -23.39 -10.67 -8.89
CA GLY A 44 -22.14 -9.91 -8.97
C GLY A 44 -21.36 -9.88 -7.65
N ILE A 45 -21.50 -10.95 -6.85
CA ILE A 45 -20.76 -11.11 -5.61
C ILE A 45 -19.45 -11.85 -5.89
N LEU A 46 -18.35 -11.28 -5.42
CA LEU A 46 -17.05 -11.95 -5.35
C LEU A 46 -16.85 -12.48 -3.94
N ARG A 47 -16.42 -13.75 -3.81
CA ARG A 47 -16.19 -14.38 -2.51
C ARG A 47 -14.76 -14.89 -2.39
N GLY A 48 -14.09 -14.56 -1.29
CA GLY A 48 -12.78 -15.09 -0.92
C GLY A 48 -12.84 -15.91 0.38
N ARG A 49 -11.97 -16.92 0.49
CA ARG A 49 -11.86 -17.78 1.68
C ARG A 49 -10.42 -17.79 2.21
N GLY A 50 -10.29 -17.73 3.52
CA GLY A 50 -9.04 -17.89 4.24
C GLY A 50 -8.12 -16.67 4.17
N ARG A 51 -6.83 -16.93 4.37
CA ARG A 51 -5.79 -15.93 4.21
C ARG A 51 -5.56 -15.67 2.73
N LEU A 52 -5.78 -14.44 2.30
CA LEU A 52 -5.55 -14.06 0.91
C LEU A 52 -5.03 -12.64 0.78
N VAL A 53 -4.37 -12.44 -0.35
CA VAL A 53 -3.85 -11.17 -0.83
C VAL A 53 -4.10 -11.14 -2.33
N VAL A 54 -5.03 -10.30 -2.77
CA VAL A 54 -5.49 -10.29 -4.16
C VAL A 54 -5.39 -8.89 -4.70
N LEU A 55 -4.60 -8.71 -5.75
CA LEU A 55 -4.51 -7.46 -6.49
C LEU A 55 -5.44 -7.47 -7.72
N SER A 56 -5.83 -6.29 -8.21
CA SER A 56 -6.46 -6.15 -9.53
C SER A 56 -5.56 -6.75 -10.61
N SER A 57 -6.12 -7.24 -11.71
CA SER A 57 -5.33 -7.66 -12.89
C SER A 57 -4.63 -6.49 -13.54
N GLU A 58 -5.32 -5.35 -13.65
CA GLU A 58 -4.85 -4.15 -14.34
C GLU A 58 -4.09 -3.17 -13.44
N PHE A 59 -3.19 -2.41 -14.06
CA PHE A 59 -2.57 -1.20 -13.49
C PHE A 59 -3.40 0.03 -13.87
N TYR A 60 -3.88 0.77 -12.88
CA TYR A 60 -4.63 2.00 -13.11
C TYR A 60 -3.72 3.22 -13.04
N PRO A 61 -3.86 4.20 -13.93
CA PRO A 61 -3.05 5.42 -13.90
C PRO A 61 -3.39 6.27 -12.67
N TYR A 62 -2.36 6.85 -12.05
CA TYR A 62 -2.50 7.82 -10.97
C TYR A 62 -2.22 9.24 -11.48
N ASP A 63 -3.18 10.13 -11.25
CA ASP A 63 -3.04 11.58 -11.40
C ASP A 63 -3.23 12.23 -10.03
N SER A 64 -2.26 13.04 -9.60
CA SER A 64 -2.30 13.75 -8.32
C SER A 64 -3.39 14.82 -8.24
N LYS A 65 -3.99 15.20 -9.36
CA LYS A 65 -5.11 16.15 -9.41
C LYS A 65 -6.47 15.47 -9.25
N LYS A 66 -6.53 14.15 -9.35
CA LYS A 66 -7.78 13.39 -9.29
C LYS A 66 -7.99 12.77 -7.92
N THR A 67 -9.26 12.58 -7.57
CA THR A 67 -9.67 11.83 -6.39
C THR A 67 -10.14 10.43 -6.78
N TYR A 68 -9.66 9.41 -6.06
CA TYR A 68 -9.99 8.00 -6.29
C TYR A 68 -10.79 7.45 -5.09
N LYS A 69 -12.07 7.17 -5.30
CA LYS A 69 -12.97 6.62 -4.28
C LYS A 69 -13.25 5.15 -4.55
N PHE A 70 -12.87 4.30 -3.60
CA PHE A 70 -13.12 2.87 -3.66
C PHE A 70 -14.52 2.58 -3.12
N LYS A 71 -15.40 2.16 -4.03
CA LYS A 71 -16.80 1.84 -3.75
C LYS A 71 -17.09 0.36 -3.80
N GLY A 72 -18.16 -0.03 -3.13
CA GLY A 72 -18.60 -1.42 -3.02
C GLY A 72 -19.15 -1.71 -1.63
N LEU A 73 -19.75 -2.89 -1.50
CA LEU A 73 -20.14 -3.45 -0.22
C LEU A 73 -19.18 -4.57 0.12
N TYR A 74 -18.50 -4.45 1.25
CA TYR A 74 -17.54 -5.43 1.71
C TYR A 74 -18.03 -5.98 3.04
N ARG A 75 -18.15 -7.30 3.15
CA ARG A 75 -18.59 -7.93 4.40
C ARG A 75 -17.83 -9.22 4.66
N GLN A 76 -17.64 -9.50 5.93
CA GLN A 76 -17.34 -10.84 6.40
C GLN A 76 -18.66 -11.58 6.65
N LEU A 77 -18.74 -12.87 6.30
CA LEU A 77 -19.98 -13.65 6.50
C LEU A 77 -20.20 -14.00 7.98
N ILE A 78 -21.47 -13.98 8.39
CA ILE A 78 -21.92 -14.44 9.71
C ILE A 78 -21.51 -15.90 9.90
N GLY A 79 -20.99 -16.24 11.08
CA GLY A 79 -20.47 -17.57 11.40
C GLY A 79 -18.97 -17.76 11.09
N SER A 80 -18.33 -16.84 10.36
CA SER A 80 -16.88 -16.88 10.19
C SER A 80 -16.14 -16.16 11.32
N ASP A 81 -15.01 -16.72 11.75
CA ASP A 81 -14.21 -16.15 12.84
C ASP A 81 -13.71 -14.74 12.53
N SER A 82 -13.80 -13.84 13.51
CA SER A 82 -13.43 -12.42 13.37
C SER A 82 -12.05 -12.26 12.76
N ASN A 83 -11.98 -11.87 11.49
CA ASN A 83 -10.74 -11.61 10.80
C ASN A 83 -10.79 -10.25 10.15
N ILE A 84 -9.66 -9.55 10.16
CA ILE A 84 -9.57 -8.23 9.56
C ILE A 84 -9.42 -8.41 8.06
N PHE A 85 -10.45 -8.03 7.31
CA PHE A 85 -10.28 -7.75 5.89
C PHE A 85 -9.82 -6.31 5.70
N ARG A 86 -9.04 -6.07 4.65
CA ARG A 86 -8.52 -4.75 4.32
C ARG A 86 -8.67 -4.48 2.84
N VAL A 87 -9.05 -3.25 2.51
CA VAL A 87 -9.05 -2.73 1.14
C VAL A 87 -7.98 -1.65 1.05
N GLY A 88 -7.19 -1.72 -0.02
CA GLY A 88 -6.07 -0.82 -0.20
C GLY A 88 -5.58 -0.73 -1.64
N ILE A 89 -4.38 -0.18 -1.79
CA ILE A 89 -3.62 -0.17 -3.05
C ILE A 89 -2.17 -0.59 -2.84
N VAL A 90 -1.56 -1.05 -3.93
CA VAL A 90 -0.10 -1.03 -4.14
C VAL A 90 0.22 0.04 -5.18
N GLN A 91 1.28 0.81 -4.96
CA GLN A 91 1.68 1.91 -5.82
C GLN A 91 2.89 1.53 -6.66
N TYR A 92 2.94 2.03 -7.89
CA TYR A 92 3.98 1.71 -8.85
C TYR A 92 4.51 2.97 -9.54
N ASP A 93 5.78 2.95 -9.92
CA ASP A 93 6.42 4.05 -10.65
C ASP A 93 6.08 4.04 -12.15
N LYS A 94 6.68 4.96 -12.91
CA LYS A 94 6.48 5.08 -14.36
C LYS A 94 6.82 3.82 -15.16
N ASN A 95 7.66 2.94 -14.62
CA ASN A 95 8.08 1.69 -15.24
C ASN A 95 7.26 0.50 -14.73
N LYS A 96 6.16 0.75 -14.00
CA LYS A 96 5.34 -0.26 -13.31
C LYS A 96 6.16 -1.10 -12.30
N GLN A 97 7.24 -0.56 -11.76
CA GLN A 97 7.95 -1.18 -10.63
C GLN A 97 7.27 -0.81 -9.32
N GLU A 98 7.11 -1.79 -8.44
CA GLU A 98 6.46 -1.60 -7.14
C GLU A 98 7.25 -0.58 -6.31
N ILE A 99 6.54 0.42 -5.79
CA ILE A 99 7.08 1.36 -4.82
C ILE A 99 6.71 0.87 -3.44
N GLU A 100 7.63 0.18 -2.77
CA GLU A 100 7.47 -0.13 -1.36
C GLU A 100 7.38 1.17 -0.57
N PHE A 101 6.34 1.32 0.26
CA PHE A 101 6.08 2.61 0.93
C PHE A 101 7.26 3.07 1.79
N ALA A 102 7.92 2.13 2.45
CA ALA A 102 9.10 2.42 3.25
C ALA A 102 10.23 3.02 2.40
N SER A 103 10.36 2.67 1.11
CA SER A 103 11.37 3.23 0.20
C SER A 103 11.24 4.74 -0.06
N GLY A 104 10.08 5.32 0.20
CA GLY A 104 9.81 6.74 0.01
C GLY A 104 9.89 7.60 1.26
N ARG A 105 9.91 6.98 2.45
CA ARG A 105 9.67 7.69 3.71
C ARG A 105 10.97 7.92 4.48
N ILE A 106 11.88 8.70 3.90
CA ILE A 106 13.11 9.11 4.59
C ILE A 106 12.73 9.79 5.91
N VAL A 107 13.33 9.33 7.01
CA VAL A 107 13.20 9.99 8.32
C VAL A 107 14.19 11.15 8.33
N PRO A 108 13.73 12.42 8.39
CA PRO A 108 14.62 13.57 8.33
C PRO A 108 15.66 13.55 9.47
N LYS A 109 16.85 14.09 9.21
CA LYS A 109 17.93 14.24 10.20
C LYS A 109 18.38 12.91 10.83
N THR A 110 18.45 11.85 10.02
CA THR A 110 18.95 10.53 10.44
C THR A 110 20.19 10.06 9.68
N ASP A 111 20.66 10.86 8.73
CA ASP A 111 21.90 10.57 7.99
C ASP A 111 23.07 10.54 8.96
N THR A 112 23.85 9.47 8.90
CA THR A 112 24.97 9.23 9.81
C THR A 112 25.96 8.27 9.15
N VAL A 113 27.04 7.94 9.86
CA VAL A 113 28.03 6.96 9.39
C VAL A 113 28.42 6.01 10.51
N LEU A 114 28.72 4.78 10.13
CA LEU A 114 29.23 3.74 11.02
C LEU A 114 30.62 4.13 11.54
N ILE A 115 30.84 4.05 12.85
CA ILE A 115 32.13 4.40 13.49
C ILE A 115 33.15 3.27 13.30
N LYS A 116 32.71 2.03 13.48
CA LYS A 116 33.54 0.81 13.35
C LYS A 116 32.77 -0.25 12.58
N ALA A 117 33.47 -1.16 11.94
CA ALA A 117 32.84 -2.26 11.21
C ALA A 117 31.88 -3.04 12.12
N ALA A 118 30.80 -3.55 11.52
CA ALA A 118 29.81 -4.40 12.16
C ALA A 118 29.69 -5.70 11.37
N ALA A 119 29.73 -6.83 12.06
CA ALA A 119 29.56 -8.16 11.47
C ALA A 119 28.09 -8.53 11.36
N ALA A 120 27.74 -9.42 10.44
CA ALA A 120 26.38 -9.91 10.25
C ALA A 120 25.77 -10.52 11.53
N THR A 121 26.60 -11.08 12.42
CA THR A 121 26.19 -11.67 13.70
C THR A 121 25.97 -10.63 14.81
N ASP A 122 26.43 -9.40 14.63
CA ASP A 122 26.32 -8.36 15.66
C ASP A 122 24.88 -7.96 15.90
N THR A 123 24.52 -7.72 17.15
CA THR A 123 23.20 -7.24 17.55
C THR A 123 23.17 -5.73 17.78
N ALA A 124 24.26 -5.02 17.51
CA ALA A 124 24.36 -3.59 17.67
C ALA A 124 25.35 -2.97 16.69
N ILE A 125 25.05 -1.74 16.25
CA ILE A 125 25.97 -0.90 15.47
C ILE A 125 26.34 0.36 16.24
N TYR A 126 27.45 0.96 15.86
CA TYR A 126 27.95 2.20 16.46
C TYR A 126 28.04 3.27 15.38
N VAL A 127 27.38 4.40 15.59
CA VAL A 127 27.23 5.48 14.59
C VAL A 127 27.59 6.83 15.18
N LYS A 128 28.04 7.78 14.34
CA LYS A 128 28.46 9.12 14.80
C LYS A 128 27.32 9.88 15.49
N ASP A 129 26.15 9.92 14.84
CA ASP A 129 24.96 10.52 15.43
C ASP A 129 23.72 9.66 15.19
N ALA A 130 22.96 9.41 16.26
CA ALA A 130 21.64 8.79 16.21
C ALA A 130 20.60 9.60 17.00
N SER A 131 20.88 10.88 17.32
CA SER A 131 20.00 11.74 18.10
C SER A 131 18.60 11.90 17.48
N GLY A 132 18.51 11.91 16.15
CA GLY A 132 17.27 11.97 15.38
C GLY A 132 16.60 10.61 15.12
N TRP A 133 17.29 9.49 15.41
CA TRP A 133 16.81 8.15 15.07
C TRP A 133 15.59 7.75 15.91
N LYS A 134 14.74 6.91 15.33
CA LYS A 134 13.49 6.39 15.90
C LYS A 134 13.54 4.87 15.98
N ARG A 135 12.95 4.29 17.04
CA ARG A 135 12.93 2.82 17.24
C ARG A 135 12.06 2.07 16.23
N ASN A 136 11.05 2.75 15.69
CA ASN A 136 10.06 2.26 14.73
C ASN A 136 10.40 2.64 13.28
N ALA A 137 11.68 2.75 12.96
CA ALA A 137 12.19 3.01 11.63
C ALA A 137 13.28 1.98 11.28
N LEU A 138 13.49 1.77 9.99
CA LEU A 138 14.45 0.81 9.45
C LEU A 138 15.76 1.53 9.10
N ALA A 139 16.90 0.93 9.44
CA ALA A 139 18.21 1.49 9.11
C ALA A 139 18.63 1.03 7.71
N ALA A 140 18.70 1.95 6.76
CA ALA A 140 19.27 1.72 5.43
C ALA A 140 20.76 2.03 5.44
N TYR A 141 21.53 1.25 4.68
CA TYR A 141 22.97 1.42 4.51
C TYR A 141 23.33 1.64 3.03
N ALA A 142 24.41 2.37 2.81
CA ALA A 142 24.94 2.55 1.47
C ALA A 142 25.56 1.23 0.99
N GLY A 143 25.04 0.70 -0.11
CA GLY A 143 25.61 -0.49 -0.77
C GLY A 143 26.83 -0.15 -1.61
N THR A 144 27.24 -1.07 -2.47
CA THR A 144 28.37 -0.89 -3.41
C THR A 144 28.21 0.32 -4.34
N ALA A 145 26.97 0.66 -4.71
CA ALA A 145 26.64 1.84 -5.52
C ALA A 145 26.67 3.18 -4.73
N LYS A 146 27.04 3.16 -3.44
CA LYS A 146 27.04 4.31 -2.51
C LYS A 146 25.70 5.03 -2.31
N GLU A 147 24.62 4.52 -2.88
CA GLU A 147 23.27 5.04 -2.67
C GLU A 147 22.67 4.48 -1.38
N LEU A 148 22.08 5.36 -0.55
CA LEU A 148 21.27 5.01 0.61
C LEU A 148 19.89 4.51 0.16
N SER A 149 19.85 3.34 -0.47
CA SER A 149 18.61 2.73 -0.95
C SER A 149 17.92 1.94 0.16
N TYR A 150 16.59 2.03 0.22
CA TYR A 150 15.77 1.19 1.11
C TYR A 150 15.96 -0.32 0.88
N LYS A 151 16.35 -0.71 -0.34
CA LYS A 151 16.66 -2.11 -0.69
C LYS A 151 17.77 -2.70 0.18
N ASN A 152 18.64 -1.84 0.71
CA ASN A 152 19.74 -2.18 1.59
C ASN A 152 19.37 -1.77 3.02
N THR A 153 18.47 -2.50 3.67
CA THR A 153 18.03 -2.20 5.04
C THR A 153 18.27 -3.33 6.01
N ILE A 154 18.66 -2.97 7.24
CA ILE A 154 18.57 -3.86 8.39
C ILE A 154 17.07 -3.95 8.73
N THR A 155 16.46 -5.09 8.45
CA THR A 155 15.01 -5.31 8.58
C THR A 155 14.54 -5.53 10.01
N LEU A 156 15.48 -5.71 10.94
CA LEU A 156 15.19 -5.87 12.36
C LEU A 156 14.82 -4.54 13.01
N LYS A 157 13.92 -4.63 14.00
CA LYS A 157 13.55 -3.48 14.82
C LYS A 157 14.71 -3.05 15.70
N VAL A 158 14.86 -1.73 15.84
CA VAL A 158 15.76 -1.13 16.81
C VAL A 158 15.18 -1.32 18.21
N ARG A 159 15.94 -1.98 19.09
CA ARG A 159 15.63 -2.20 20.50
C ARG A 159 15.93 -0.96 21.34
N SER A 160 17.13 -0.39 21.21
CA SER A 160 17.54 0.81 21.94
C SER A 160 18.48 1.70 21.12
N ILE A 161 18.50 2.99 21.48
CA ILE A 161 19.36 4.02 20.89
C ILE A 161 19.94 4.79 22.08
N GLU A 162 21.24 4.65 22.30
CA GLU A 162 21.92 5.15 23.50
C GLU A 162 23.19 5.91 23.11
N LYS A 163 23.42 7.05 23.76
CA LYS A 163 24.70 7.77 23.65
C LYS A 163 25.80 6.86 24.22
N SER A 164 26.91 6.72 23.51
CA SER A 164 28.02 5.85 23.92
C SER A 164 29.34 6.48 23.47
N GLY A 165 30.07 7.10 24.41
CA GLY A 165 31.27 7.89 24.10
C GLY A 165 30.95 9.03 23.12
N ASP A 166 31.79 9.17 22.10
CA ASP A 166 31.65 10.20 21.05
C ASP A 166 30.56 9.89 20.01
N GLY A 167 29.86 8.77 20.15
CA GLY A 167 28.84 8.34 19.21
C GLY A 167 27.58 7.82 19.90
N TRP A 168 26.89 6.96 19.16
CA TRP A 168 25.67 6.30 19.59
C TRP A 168 25.75 4.81 19.32
N LYS A 169 25.28 4.02 20.28
CA LYS A 169 25.03 2.60 20.13
C LYS A 169 23.56 2.39 19.76
N VAL A 170 23.34 1.71 18.64
CA VAL A 170 22.00 1.32 18.17
C VAL A 170 21.90 -0.19 18.27
N SER A 171 21.09 -0.69 19.19
CA SER A 171 20.90 -2.13 19.42
C SER A 171 19.66 -2.63 18.71
N PHE A 172 19.72 -3.82 18.13
CA PHE A 172 18.61 -4.47 17.43
C PHE A 172 18.01 -5.62 18.26
N ILE A 173 16.85 -6.12 17.85
CA ILE A 173 16.22 -7.26 18.51
C ILE A 173 16.91 -8.61 18.20
N GLY A 174 17.86 -8.63 17.26
CA GLY A 174 18.63 -9.80 16.84
C GLY A 174 19.83 -9.39 15.95
N PRO A 175 20.52 -10.36 15.32
CA PRO A 175 21.68 -10.11 14.46
C PRO A 175 21.35 -9.29 13.21
N ILE A 176 22.21 -8.34 12.82
CA ILE A 176 21.94 -7.43 11.69
C ILE A 176 21.94 -8.11 10.31
N ASN A 177 22.49 -9.33 10.20
CA ASN A 177 22.52 -10.18 9.00
C ASN A 177 23.20 -9.57 7.77
N VAL A 178 24.08 -8.59 7.98
CA VAL A 178 24.89 -7.98 6.93
C VAL A 178 26.22 -7.49 7.52
N ASP A 179 27.31 -7.73 6.81
CA ASP A 179 28.61 -7.15 7.15
C ASP A 179 28.70 -5.71 6.63
N LEU A 180 29.02 -4.77 7.52
CA LEU A 180 29.11 -3.35 7.21
C LEU A 180 30.51 -2.82 7.57
N PRO A 181 31.30 -2.36 6.60
CA PRO A 181 32.57 -1.70 6.88
C PRO A 181 32.41 -0.42 7.71
N ALA A 182 33.46 -0.05 8.44
CA ALA A 182 33.55 1.25 9.08
C ALA A 182 33.41 2.38 8.03
N GLY A 183 32.76 3.48 8.40
CA GLY A 183 32.49 4.59 7.48
C GLY A 183 31.30 4.39 6.55
N THR A 184 30.62 3.24 6.58
CA THR A 184 29.38 3.02 5.83
C THR A 184 28.34 4.09 6.18
N ALA A 185 27.84 4.80 5.17
CA ALA A 185 26.76 5.76 5.34
C ALA A 185 25.45 5.05 5.67
N LEU A 186 24.66 5.64 6.56
CA LEU A 186 23.41 5.13 7.07
C LEU A 186 22.34 6.23 7.10
N ARG A 187 21.07 5.83 7.01
CA ARG A 187 19.89 6.69 7.16
C ARG A 187 18.73 5.85 7.63
N GLN A 188 17.74 6.45 8.29
CA GLN A 188 16.49 5.76 8.57
C GLN A 188 15.40 6.01 7.53
N TYR A 189 14.68 4.95 7.21
CA TYR A 189 13.40 4.98 6.51
C TYR A 189 12.28 4.61 7.46
N GLY A 190 11.14 5.29 7.36
CA GLY A 190 9.97 4.97 8.15
C GLY A 190 9.51 3.54 7.87
N SER A 191 9.07 2.82 8.90
CA SER A 191 8.47 1.51 8.72
C SER A 191 7.18 1.63 7.90
N GLY A 192 6.98 0.72 6.95
CA GLY A 192 5.82 0.74 6.08
C GLY A 192 5.71 -0.57 5.31
N GLY A 193 4.48 -1.05 5.11
CA GLY A 193 4.23 -2.19 4.24
C GLY A 193 4.09 -1.75 2.77
N ARG A 194 4.10 -2.73 1.87
CA ARG A 194 3.81 -2.49 0.45
C ARG A 194 2.42 -1.92 0.17
N PHE A 195 1.47 -2.17 1.08
CA PHE A 195 0.08 -1.79 0.91
C PHE A 195 -0.27 -0.48 1.61
N ARG A 196 -1.13 0.31 0.98
CA ARG A 196 -1.83 1.43 1.61
C ARG A 196 -3.27 1.04 1.81
N PHE A 197 -3.63 0.79 3.07
CA PHE A 197 -5.01 0.48 3.43
C PHE A 197 -5.77 1.77 3.76
N PHE A 198 -6.97 1.87 3.22
CA PHE A 198 -7.89 2.98 3.46
C PHE A 198 -9.26 2.49 3.91
N GLY A 199 -9.47 1.18 4.00
CA GLY A 199 -10.59 0.58 4.72
C GLY A 199 -10.18 -0.73 5.38
N ASN A 200 -10.76 -0.99 6.55
CA ASN A 200 -10.70 -2.25 7.25
C ASN A 200 -12.06 -2.56 7.89
N GLY A 201 -12.30 -3.81 8.23
CA GLY A 201 -13.53 -4.20 8.91
C GLY A 201 -13.45 -5.60 9.52
N THR A 202 -14.33 -5.83 10.49
CA THR A 202 -14.59 -7.13 11.12
C THR A 202 -16.10 -7.31 11.18
N GLY A 203 -16.64 -8.39 10.61
CA GLY A 203 -18.06 -8.78 10.78
C GLY A 203 -19.16 -7.82 10.28
N ILE A 204 -18.85 -6.64 9.74
CA ILE A 204 -19.85 -5.62 9.35
C ILE A 204 -19.64 -5.15 7.90
N GLN A 205 -20.74 -4.77 7.24
CA GLN A 205 -20.75 -4.14 5.92
C GLN A 205 -19.98 -2.81 5.96
N VAL A 206 -18.84 -2.74 5.28
CA VAL A 206 -18.15 -1.48 5.01
C VAL A 206 -18.74 -0.91 3.73
N LEU A 207 -19.38 0.27 3.84
CA LEU A 207 -19.83 1.07 2.71
C LEU A 207 -18.62 1.79 2.12
N GLY A 208 -18.31 1.50 0.85
CA GLY A 208 -17.14 1.98 0.16
C GLY A 208 -17.21 3.47 -0.24
N ASP A 209 -16.98 4.37 0.70
CA ASP A 209 -16.46 5.71 0.37
C ASP A 209 -15.04 5.83 0.93
N LEU A 210 -14.16 4.94 0.45
CA LEU A 210 -12.79 4.87 0.94
C LEU A 210 -11.86 5.63 -0.02
N THR A 211 -11.21 6.68 0.48
CA THR A 211 -10.28 7.50 -0.29
C THR A 211 -8.85 7.22 0.14
N CYS A 212 -7.97 6.91 -0.82
CA CYS A 212 -6.54 6.92 -0.55
C CYS A 212 -6.04 8.36 -0.49
N THR A 213 -5.67 8.83 0.69
CA THR A 213 -5.16 10.20 0.91
C THR A 213 -3.63 10.29 0.89
N HIS A 214 -2.93 9.16 0.77
CA HIS A 214 -1.48 9.10 0.97
C HIS A 214 -0.76 8.42 -0.21
N TRP A 215 -0.54 9.22 -1.26
CA TRP A 215 0.18 8.82 -2.46
C TRP A 215 1.68 9.06 -2.33
N HIS A 216 2.46 8.18 -2.93
CA HIS A 216 3.90 8.32 -3.02
C HIS A 216 4.24 9.33 -4.15
N PRO A 217 5.19 10.28 -3.98
CA PRO A 217 5.49 11.29 -5.01
C PRO A 217 5.89 10.73 -6.39
N ARG A 218 6.55 9.56 -6.40
CA ARG A 218 6.90 8.81 -7.61
C ARG A 218 5.77 7.96 -8.22
N ALA A 219 4.62 7.85 -7.56
CA ALA A 219 3.54 7.01 -8.06
C ALA A 219 3.05 7.51 -9.43
N LYS A 220 2.85 6.58 -10.35
CA LYS A 220 2.24 6.80 -11.67
C LYS A 220 1.18 5.79 -11.99
N TYR A 221 1.24 4.62 -11.36
CA TYR A 221 0.19 3.62 -11.42
C TYR A 221 -0.14 3.09 -10.03
N PHE A 222 -1.30 2.45 -9.90
CA PHE A 222 -1.66 1.69 -8.73
C PHE A 222 -2.46 0.45 -9.09
N ARG A 223 -2.43 -0.53 -8.19
CA ARG A 223 -3.29 -1.72 -8.24
C ARG A 223 -4.11 -1.79 -6.95
N PRO A 224 -5.44 -1.81 -7.03
CA PRO A 224 -6.32 -2.21 -5.94
C PRO A 224 -5.87 -3.52 -5.31
N VAL A 225 -5.99 -3.63 -3.99
CA VAL A 225 -5.74 -4.86 -3.28
C VAL A 225 -6.81 -5.09 -2.23
N VAL A 226 -7.17 -6.37 -2.06
CA VAL A 226 -7.98 -6.84 -0.94
C VAL A 226 -7.21 -7.94 -0.21
N LEU A 227 -7.22 -7.87 1.12
CA LEU A 227 -6.62 -8.87 1.99
C LEU A 227 -7.66 -9.39 2.98
N SER A 228 -7.51 -10.66 3.34
CA SER A 228 -8.20 -11.30 4.45
C SER A 228 -7.21 -12.20 5.20
N GLY A 229 -7.50 -12.54 6.46
CA GLY A 229 -6.64 -13.42 7.25
C GLY A 229 -5.42 -12.72 7.86
N THR A 230 -5.47 -11.40 8.03
CA THR A 230 -4.26 -10.62 8.39
C THR A 230 -3.76 -10.83 9.82
N ASN A 231 -4.61 -11.33 10.73
CA ASN A 231 -4.20 -11.67 12.10
C ASN A 231 -3.72 -13.13 12.26
N GLY A 232 -3.59 -13.87 11.16
CA GLY A 232 -3.44 -15.32 11.18
C GLY A 232 -4.79 -16.04 11.27
N ILE A 233 -4.77 -17.35 11.00
CA ILE A 233 -5.86 -18.28 11.28
C ILE A 233 -5.29 -19.23 12.32
N LYS A 234 -5.88 -19.29 13.51
CA LYS A 234 -5.40 -20.17 14.58
C LYS A 234 -5.92 -21.59 14.38
N PRO A 235 -5.23 -22.62 14.93
CA PRO A 235 -5.74 -23.98 14.92
C PRO A 235 -7.15 -24.04 15.54
N GLY A 236 -8.10 -24.65 14.83
CA GLY A 236 -9.49 -24.77 15.27
C GLY A 236 -10.42 -23.61 14.89
N GLU A 237 -9.90 -22.51 14.32
CA GLU A 237 -10.72 -21.43 13.76
C GLU A 237 -11.30 -21.83 12.40
N GLU A 238 -12.55 -21.45 12.13
CA GLU A 238 -13.14 -21.58 10.81
C GLU A 238 -12.42 -20.65 9.81
N THR A 239 -12.34 -21.10 8.55
CA THR A 239 -11.70 -20.33 7.49
C THR A 239 -12.49 -19.04 7.22
N PRO A 240 -11.92 -17.84 7.42
CA PRO A 240 -12.67 -16.60 7.25
C PRO A 240 -13.20 -16.46 5.82
N VAL A 241 -14.47 -16.08 5.68
CA VAL A 241 -15.10 -15.88 4.37
C VAL A 241 -15.54 -14.43 4.25
N PHE A 242 -15.09 -13.76 3.19
CA PHE A 242 -15.56 -12.41 2.88
C PHE A 242 -16.19 -12.35 1.50
N GLU A 243 -17.07 -11.38 1.35
CA GLU A 243 -17.76 -11.07 0.12
C GLU A 243 -17.60 -9.60 -0.24
N MET A 244 -17.53 -9.36 -1.55
CA MET A 244 -17.53 -8.03 -2.15
C MET A 244 -18.66 -7.96 -3.17
N ARG A 245 -19.48 -6.92 -3.09
CA ARG A 245 -20.55 -6.68 -4.05
C ARG A 245 -20.35 -5.32 -4.72
N HIS A 246 -20.34 -5.33 -6.05
CA HIS A 246 -20.07 -4.17 -6.91
C HIS A 246 -18.81 -3.35 -6.53
N PRO A 247 -17.66 -4.00 -6.23
CA PRO A 247 -16.42 -3.26 -6.00
C PRO A 247 -16.03 -2.49 -7.27
N ARG A 248 -15.67 -1.22 -7.09
CA ARG A 248 -15.27 -0.31 -8.17
C ARG A 248 -14.46 0.86 -7.62
N ILE A 249 -13.83 1.61 -8.52
CA ILE A 249 -13.23 2.91 -8.20
C ILE A 249 -13.94 3.97 -9.02
N GLU A 250 -14.42 5.00 -8.34
CA GLU A 250 -14.92 6.21 -8.98
C GLU A 250 -13.80 7.26 -8.95
N VAL A 251 -13.49 7.81 -10.13
CA VAL A 251 -12.49 8.85 -10.30
C VAL A 251 -13.19 10.17 -10.56
N SER A 252 -12.86 11.19 -9.78
CA SER A 252 -13.32 12.55 -10.00
C SER A 252 -12.14 13.51 -10.19
N GLU A 253 -12.41 14.63 -10.83
CA GLU A 253 -11.56 15.82 -10.74
C GLU A 253 -11.50 16.37 -9.31
#